data_AF-A0A6N7WEJ8-F1
#
_entry.id   AF-A0A6N7WEJ8-F1
#
_cell.length_a   1.000
_cell.length_b   1.000
_cell.length_c   1.000
_cell.angle_alpha   90.00
_cell.angle_beta   90.00
_cell.angle_gamma   90.00
#
_symmetry.space_group_name_H-M   'P 1'
#
loop_
_entity.id
_entity.type
_entity.pdbx_description
1 polymer ?
#
loop_
_entity_poly.entity_id
_entity_poly.type
_entity_poly.pdbx_seq_one_letter_code
_entity_poly.pdbx_strand_id
1 'polypeptide(L)'
;MSFDAVYYEPESLNYELGRQLEEKFAGVLWIPIESHNSIKEMQEKPNSEFGRMKRNLIVGIRKTHKYTENHKVSDYLVYVHRAINGDAFPKAPDLYQQELMIGRGRGRYCYRPEARAEAEEFLRREIRRVLGDTPILYIS
;
A
#
# COMPACT_ATOMS: atom_id res chain seq x y z
N MET A 1 6.77 -17.23 -0.97
CA MET A 1 5.77 -16.30 -0.41
C MET A 1 4.46 -17.08 -0.33
N SER A 2 3.84 -17.19 0.86
CA SER A 2 2.60 -17.95 1.06
C SER A 2 1.53 -17.00 1.56
N PHE A 3 0.34 -17.07 0.98
CA PHE A 3 -0.82 -16.29 1.42
C PHE A 3 -1.69 -17.13 2.36
N ASP A 4 -2.32 -16.48 3.34
CA ASP A 4 -3.25 -17.14 4.28
C ASP A 4 -4.63 -17.36 3.61
N ALA A 5 -5.08 -16.41 2.80
CA ALA A 5 -6.27 -16.51 1.95
C ALA A 5 -6.17 -15.60 0.72
N VAL A 6 -7.01 -15.87 -0.29
CA VAL A 6 -7.23 -15.01 -1.46
C VAL A 6 -8.66 -14.49 -1.43
N TYR A 7 -8.82 -13.17 -1.29
CA TYR A 7 -10.11 -12.50 -1.42
C TYR A 7 -10.28 -12.02 -2.86
N TYR A 8 -11.37 -12.37 -3.53
CA TYR A 8 -11.50 -12.08 -4.96
C TYR A 8 -12.89 -11.61 -5.38
N GLU A 9 -12.95 -10.67 -6.32
CA GLU A 9 -14.19 -10.37 -7.03
C GLU A 9 -14.47 -11.51 -8.02
N PRO A 10 -15.64 -12.17 -8.02
CA PRO A 10 -15.91 -13.31 -8.90
C PRO A 10 -15.68 -13.01 -10.39
N GLU A 11 -16.05 -11.79 -10.82
CA GLU A 11 -15.84 -11.32 -12.19
C GLU A 11 -14.36 -11.27 -12.60
N SER A 12 -13.42 -11.22 -11.65
CA SER A 12 -11.98 -11.18 -11.94
C SER A 12 -11.50 -12.46 -12.64
N LEU A 13 -12.19 -13.58 -12.43
CA LEU A 13 -11.89 -14.86 -13.09
C LEU A 13 -12.31 -14.87 -14.58
N ASN A 14 -13.05 -13.86 -15.06
CA ASN A 14 -13.31 -13.69 -16.49
C ASN A 14 -12.07 -13.17 -17.25
N TYR A 15 -11.02 -12.74 -16.54
CA TYR A 15 -9.79 -12.22 -17.12
C TYR A 15 -8.68 -13.26 -17.04
N GLU A 16 -7.77 -13.24 -18.02
CA GLU A 16 -6.67 -14.21 -18.12
C GLU A 16 -5.82 -14.27 -16.84
N LEU A 17 -5.41 -13.11 -16.30
CA LEU A 17 -4.63 -13.05 -15.07
C LEU A 17 -5.39 -13.62 -13.86
N GLY A 18 -6.71 -13.41 -13.79
CA GLY A 18 -7.53 -13.97 -12.70
C GLY A 18 -7.47 -15.49 -12.68
N ARG A 19 -7.65 -16.13 -13.85
CA ARG A 19 -7.55 -17.60 -14.00
C ARG A 19 -6.16 -18.12 -13.68
N GLN A 20 -5.11 -17.44 -14.16
CA GLN A 20 -3.72 -17.82 -13.85
C GLN A 20 -3.42 -17.75 -12.34
N LEU A 21 -3.95 -16.74 -11.65
CA LEU A 21 -3.80 -16.61 -10.20
C LEU A 21 -4.58 -17.71 -9.45
N GLU A 22 -5.77 -18.07 -9.91
CA GLU A 22 -6.57 -19.17 -9.39
C GLU A 22 -5.83 -20.51 -9.47
N GLU A 23 -5.29 -20.84 -10.64
CA GLU A 23 -4.49 -22.05 -10.82
C GLU A 23 -3.22 -22.02 -9.95
N LYS A 24 -2.50 -20.89 -9.92
CA LYS A 24 -1.25 -20.74 -9.16
C LYS A 24 -1.45 -20.86 -7.65
N PHE A 25 -2.58 -20.40 -7.13
CA PHE A 25 -2.90 -20.40 -5.70
C PHE A 25 -4.09 -21.33 -5.37
N ALA A 26 -4.29 -22.40 -6.14
CA ALA A 26 -5.40 -23.34 -5.96
C ALA A 26 -5.39 -24.06 -4.59
N GLY A 27 -4.23 -24.15 -3.93
CA GLY A 27 -4.10 -24.71 -2.59
C GLY A 27 -4.38 -23.74 -1.44
N VAL A 28 -4.73 -22.48 -1.74
CA VAL A 28 -5.07 -21.44 -0.75
C VAL A 28 -6.60 -21.30 -0.70
N LEU A 29 -7.16 -20.85 0.42
CA LEU A 29 -8.61 -20.59 0.51
C LEU A 29 -9.00 -19.35 -0.32
N TRP A 30 -9.97 -19.50 -1.23
CA TRP A 30 -10.54 -18.42 -2.03
C TRP A 30 -11.88 -17.96 -1.46
N ILE A 31 -12.00 -16.66 -1.16
CA ILE A 31 -13.17 -16.05 -0.51
C ILE A 31 -13.76 -14.99 -1.45
N PRO A 32 -15.00 -15.14 -1.93
CA PRO A 32 -15.62 -14.17 -2.82
C PRO A 32 -15.97 -12.87 -2.08
N ILE A 33 -15.73 -11.74 -2.74
CA ILE A 33 -16.07 -10.40 -2.23
C ILE A 33 -16.82 -9.59 -3.28
N GLU A 34 -17.66 -8.66 -2.83
CA GLU A 34 -18.39 -7.75 -3.73
C GLU A 34 -17.48 -6.66 -4.32
N SER A 35 -16.48 -6.19 -3.56
CA SER A 35 -15.61 -5.08 -3.94
C SER A 35 -14.26 -5.15 -3.25
N HIS A 36 -13.17 -5.11 -4.02
CA HIS A 36 -11.80 -5.02 -3.50
C HIS A 36 -11.54 -3.72 -2.70
N ASN A 37 -12.36 -2.68 -2.93
CA ASN A 37 -12.27 -1.43 -2.17
C ASN A 37 -13.02 -1.47 -0.83
N SER A 38 -13.89 -2.46 -0.62
CA SER A 38 -14.74 -2.53 0.56
C SER A 38 -15.01 -3.96 1.01
N ILE A 39 -14.00 -4.58 1.63
CA ILE A 39 -14.10 -5.93 2.21
C ILE A 39 -14.58 -5.81 3.67
N LYS A 40 -15.88 -6.04 3.90
CA LYS A 40 -16.52 -5.87 5.24
C LYS A 40 -15.79 -6.62 6.35
N GLU A 41 -15.45 -7.89 6.13
CA GLU A 41 -14.75 -8.73 7.10
C GLU A 41 -13.40 -8.14 7.54
N MET A 42 -12.71 -7.40 6.66
CA MET A 42 -11.46 -6.73 7.00
C MET A 42 -11.69 -5.37 7.67
N GLN A 43 -12.73 -4.65 7.28
CA GLN A 43 -13.06 -3.32 7.84
C GLN A 43 -13.56 -3.39 9.28
N GLU A 44 -14.23 -4.47 9.66
CA GLU A 44 -14.79 -4.69 11.00
C GLU A 44 -13.75 -5.20 12.00
N LYS A 45 -12.60 -5.69 11.52
CA LYS A 45 -11.52 -6.20 12.37
C LYS A 45 -10.75 -5.05 13.05
N PRO A 46 -10.25 -5.27 14.28
CA PRO A 46 -9.47 -4.26 14.99
C PRO A 46 -8.12 -4.01 14.29
N ASN A 47 -7.55 -2.83 14.50
CA ASN A 47 -6.26 -2.44 13.91
C ASN A 47 -5.13 -3.41 14.23
N SER A 48 -5.15 -4.09 15.39
CA SER A 48 -4.16 -5.09 15.79
C SER A 48 -4.04 -6.25 14.79
N GLU A 49 -5.11 -6.56 14.06
CA GLU A 49 -5.13 -7.61 13.04
C GLU A 49 -4.56 -7.13 11.68
N PHE A 50 -4.29 -5.83 11.50
CA PHE A 50 -3.82 -5.28 10.22
C PHE A 50 -2.53 -5.95 9.73
N GLY A 51 -1.60 -6.24 10.65
CA GLY A 51 -0.36 -6.94 10.30
C GLY A 51 -0.62 -8.35 9.75
N ARG A 52 -1.61 -9.07 10.29
CA ARG A 52 -2.03 -10.38 9.79
C ARG A 52 -2.76 -10.27 8.45
N MET A 53 -3.60 -9.26 8.27
CA MET A 53 -4.32 -9.04 7.01
C MET A 53 -3.39 -8.86 5.80
N LYS A 54 -2.17 -8.33 6.01
CA LYS A 54 -1.14 -8.20 4.95
C LYS A 54 -0.64 -9.54 4.40
N ARG A 55 -1.01 -10.66 5.02
CA ARG A 55 -0.72 -12.03 4.55
C ARG A 55 -1.78 -12.58 3.59
N ASN A 56 -2.85 -11.82 3.34
CA ASN A 56 -3.87 -12.17 2.36
C ASN A 56 -3.56 -11.53 1.00
N LEU A 57 -3.99 -12.19 -0.08
CA LEU A 57 -4.01 -11.63 -1.43
C LEU A 57 -5.42 -11.09 -1.73
N ILE A 58 -5.52 -9.94 -2.41
CA ILE A 58 -6.79 -9.40 -2.90
C ILE A 58 -6.72 -9.32 -4.42
N VAL A 59 -7.69 -9.93 -5.10
CA VAL A 59 -7.84 -9.92 -6.56
C VAL A 59 -9.13 -9.18 -6.92
N GLY A 60 -9.02 -8.09 -7.66
CA GLY A 60 -10.17 -7.28 -8.04
C GLY A 60 -10.02 -6.67 -9.42
N ILE A 61 -11.11 -6.11 -9.94
CA ILE A 61 -11.11 -5.47 -11.24
C ILE A 61 -10.98 -3.96 -11.05
N ARG A 62 -10.01 -3.34 -11.74
CA ARG A 62 -9.93 -1.88 -11.79
C ARG A 62 -11.07 -1.33 -12.66
N LYS A 63 -12.17 -0.92 -12.02
CA LYS A 63 -13.36 -0.37 -12.70
C LYS A 63 -13.17 1.08 -13.20
N THR A 64 -12.23 1.83 -12.63
CA THR A 64 -11.95 3.21 -13.05
C THR A 64 -10.98 3.24 -14.24
N HIS A 65 -11.52 3.51 -15.43
CA HIS A 65 -10.75 3.62 -16.68
C HIS A 65 -10.14 5.01 -16.91
N LYS A 66 -10.59 6.04 -16.19
CA LYS A 66 -10.06 7.40 -16.33
C LYS A 66 -8.70 7.48 -15.63
N TYR A 67 -7.63 7.42 -16.43
CA TYR A 67 -6.32 7.88 -15.99
C TYR A 67 -6.40 9.40 -15.78
N THR A 68 -6.46 9.82 -14.53
CA THR A 68 -6.27 11.24 -14.18
C THR A 68 -4.79 11.45 -13.91
N GLU A 69 -4.17 12.42 -14.59
CA GLU A 69 -2.85 12.89 -14.20
C GLU A 69 -2.88 13.30 -12.72
N ASN A 70 -1.96 12.75 -11.94
CA ASN A 70 -1.88 12.99 -10.52
C ASN A 70 -1.17 14.33 -10.26
N HIS A 71 -1.93 15.43 -10.23
CA HIS A 71 -1.41 16.73 -9.80
C HIS A 71 -1.35 16.88 -8.26
N LYS A 72 -1.69 15.84 -7.48
CA LYS A 72 -1.58 15.83 -6.02
C LYS A 72 -0.20 15.32 -5.59
N VAL A 73 0.84 16.09 -5.85
CA VAL A 73 2.18 15.98 -5.21
C VAL A 73 2.64 14.52 -4.97
N SER A 74 3.25 13.93 -6.01
CA SER A 74 3.86 12.57 -6.15
C SER A 74 2.94 11.41 -6.59
N ASP A 75 3.50 10.51 -7.41
CA ASP A 75 2.83 9.34 -7.99
C ASP A 75 2.39 8.26 -6.99
N TYR A 76 2.85 8.33 -5.73
CA TYR A 76 2.33 7.52 -4.62
C TYR A 76 2.28 8.31 -3.31
N LEU A 77 1.15 8.23 -2.60
CA LEU A 77 1.00 8.80 -1.25
C LEU A 77 1.39 7.76 -0.20
N VAL A 78 2.58 7.89 0.39
CA VAL A 78 2.96 7.13 1.58
C VAL A 78 2.50 7.90 2.82
N TYR A 79 1.52 7.33 3.53
CA TYR A 79 1.05 7.87 4.80
C TYR A 79 1.52 7.01 5.95
N VAL A 80 1.97 7.65 7.02
CA VAL A 80 2.06 7.01 8.33
C VAL A 80 0.66 6.98 8.93
N HIS A 81 0.14 5.78 9.19
CA HIS A 81 -1.12 5.57 9.89
C HIS A 81 -0.84 5.31 11.36
N ARG A 82 -0.74 6.38 12.17
CA ARG A 82 -0.20 6.29 13.54
C ARG A 82 -0.96 5.30 14.43
N ALA A 83 -2.28 5.43 14.52
CA ALA A 83 -3.10 4.55 15.36
C ALA A 83 -3.05 3.09 14.88
N ILE A 84 -3.18 2.86 13.56
CA ILE A 84 -3.11 1.51 13.00
C ILE A 84 -1.74 0.88 13.26
N ASN A 85 -0.66 1.64 13.06
CA ASN A 85 0.70 1.14 13.28
C ASN A 85 0.96 0.84 14.76
N GLY A 86 0.51 1.70 15.68
CA GLY A 86 0.65 1.47 17.12
C GLY A 86 -0.06 0.20 17.57
N ASP A 87 -1.28 -0.03 17.09
CA ASP A 87 -2.06 -1.22 17.44
C ASP A 87 -1.52 -2.49 16.76
N ALA A 88 -1.14 -2.40 15.48
CA ALA A 88 -0.66 -3.54 14.69
C ALA A 88 0.77 -3.96 15.02
N PHE A 89 1.61 -3.00 15.42
CA PHE A 89 3.04 -3.21 15.66
C PHE A 89 3.48 -2.55 16.98
N PRO A 90 2.95 -2.99 18.13
CA PRO A 90 3.14 -2.30 19.43
C PRO A 90 4.59 -2.27 19.92
N LYS A 91 5.46 -3.13 19.38
CA LYS A 91 6.89 -3.19 19.70
C LYS A 91 7.77 -2.46 18.68
N ALA A 92 7.19 -1.92 17.61
CA ALA A 92 7.92 -1.16 16.61
C ALA A 92 8.10 0.31 17.06
N PRO A 93 9.16 1.00 16.60
CA PRO A 93 9.30 2.43 16.82
C PRO A 93 8.09 3.22 16.29
N ASP A 94 7.65 4.25 17.03
CA ASP A 94 6.64 5.18 16.50
C ASP A 94 7.24 5.93 15.31
N LEU A 95 6.66 5.72 14.13
CA LEU A 95 7.12 6.35 12.89
C LEU A 95 6.63 7.79 12.78
N TYR A 96 5.67 8.21 13.60
CA TYR A 96 5.13 9.56 13.55
C TYR A 96 6.06 10.56 14.27
N GLN A 97 6.52 11.58 13.53
CA GLN A 97 7.30 12.69 14.05
C GLN A 97 6.56 14.00 13.76
N GLN A 98 6.10 14.70 14.79
CA GLN A 98 5.21 15.85 14.67
C GLN A 98 5.87 17.03 13.95
N GLU A 99 7.17 17.19 14.13
CA GLU A 99 7.98 18.26 13.56
C GLU A 99 8.12 18.07 12.04
N LEU A 100 8.32 16.83 11.61
CA LEU A 100 8.58 16.48 10.21
C LEU A 100 7.31 16.17 9.42
N MET A 101 6.16 16.00 10.07
CA MET A 101 4.93 15.51 9.43
C MET A 101 3.73 16.44 9.58
N ILE A 102 2.79 16.31 8.65
CA ILE A 102 1.51 17.02 8.63
C ILE A 102 0.34 16.07 8.39
N GLY A 103 -0.79 16.33 9.06
CA GLY A 103 -2.01 15.53 8.94
C GLY A 103 -2.72 15.70 7.59
N ARG A 104 -3.24 14.60 7.04
CA ARG A 104 -3.90 14.54 5.72
C ARG A 104 -5.24 13.79 5.78
N GLY A 105 -5.91 13.89 6.92
CA GLY A 105 -7.18 13.21 7.23
C GLY A 105 -7.01 12.12 8.29
N ARG A 106 -8.06 11.31 8.49
CA ARG A 106 -8.21 10.30 9.57
C ARG A 106 -6.94 9.51 9.88
N GLY A 107 -6.14 10.00 10.85
CA GLY A 107 -4.92 9.35 11.34
C GLY A 107 -3.79 9.20 10.32
N ARG A 108 -3.84 9.91 9.18
CA ARG A 108 -2.84 9.85 8.10
C ARG A 108 -1.90 11.03 8.18
N TYR A 109 -0.61 10.75 8.21
CA TYR A 109 0.44 11.76 8.26
C TYR A 109 1.39 11.60 7.08
N CYS A 110 1.72 12.69 6.39
CA CYS A 110 2.77 12.71 5.39
C CYS A 110 3.90 13.63 5.85
N TYR A 111 5.11 13.39 5.35
CA TYR A 111 6.22 14.32 5.57
C TYR A 111 5.90 15.70 4.97
N ARG A 112 6.36 16.75 5.65
CA ARG A 112 6.31 18.12 5.16
C ARG A 112 7.21 18.26 3.93
N PRO A 113 6.92 19.20 3.01
CA PRO A 113 7.70 19.38 1.78
C PRO A 113 9.20 19.53 2.02
N GLU A 114 9.61 20.20 3.09
CA GLU A 114 11.01 20.45 3.43
C GLU A 114 11.74 19.14 3.78
N ALA A 115 11.14 18.30 4.63
CA ALA A 115 11.69 16.99 4.99
C ALA A 115 11.71 16.03 3.79
N ARG A 116 10.73 16.14 2.87
CA ARG A 116 10.73 15.36 1.62
C ARG A 116 11.86 15.77 0.69
N ALA A 117 12.10 17.06 0.54
CA ALA A 117 13.17 17.58 -0.31
C ALA A 117 14.55 17.15 0.20
N GLU A 118 14.78 17.21 1.51
CA GLU A 118 16.02 16.73 2.13
C GLU A 118 16.23 15.22 1.90
N ALA A 119 15.18 14.42 2.12
CA ALA A 119 15.23 12.98 1.89
C ALA A 119 15.45 12.63 0.41
N GLU A 120 14.81 13.37 -0.51
CA GLU A 120 15.02 13.19 -1.94
C GLU A 120 16.47 13.49 -2.34
N GLU A 121 17.05 14.59 -1.86
CA GLU A 121 18.45 14.94 -2.11
C GLU A 121 19.39 13.84 -1.61
N PHE A 122 19.15 13.35 -0.39
CA PHE A 122 19.89 12.21 0.17
C PHE A 122 19.80 10.97 -0.74
N LEU A 123 18.59 10.58 -1.15
CA LEU A 123 18.38 9.41 -2.00
C LEU A 123 19.05 9.56 -3.36
N ARG A 124 18.94 10.73 -4.00
CA ARG A 124 19.62 11.01 -5.28
C ARG A 124 21.13 10.86 -5.15
N ARG A 125 21.70 11.37 -4.05
CA ARG A 125 23.13 11.25 -3.77
C ARG A 125 23.55 9.79 -3.58
N GLU A 126 22.82 9.03 -2.78
CA GLU A 126 23.14 7.62 -2.52
C GLU A 126 22.96 6.74 -3.77
N ILE A 127 21.90 6.98 -4.55
CA ILE A 127 21.70 6.31 -5.83
C ILE A 127 22.85 6.61 -6.77
N ARG A 128 23.29 7.87 -6.89
CA ARG A 128 24.45 8.21 -7.71
C ARG A 128 25.72 7.52 -7.23
N ARG A 129 25.95 7.47 -5.91
CA ARG A 129 27.11 6.81 -5.31
C ARG A 129 27.18 5.32 -5.65
N VAL A 130 26.03 4.64 -5.67
CA VAL A 130 25.95 3.19 -5.86
C VAL A 130 25.78 2.79 -7.34
N LEU A 131 25.00 3.56 -8.10
CA LEU A 131 24.52 3.23 -9.45
C LEU A 131 25.03 4.20 -10.54
N GLY A 132 25.89 5.16 -10.20
CA GLY A 132 26.41 6.15 -11.13
C GLY A 132 25.32 7.11 -11.64
N ASP A 133 25.50 7.64 -12.85
CA ASP A 133 24.59 8.64 -13.45
C ASP A 133 23.33 8.01 -14.09
N THR A 134 22.72 7.07 -13.36
CA THR A 134 21.45 6.45 -13.78
C THR A 134 20.33 7.50 -13.79
N PRO A 135 19.52 7.60 -14.85
CA PRO A 135 18.37 8.50 -14.90
C PRO A 135 17.34 8.17 -13.81
N ILE A 136 17.09 9.13 -12.92
CA ILE A 136 16.05 9.02 -11.88
C ILE A 136 14.81 9.78 -12.36
N LEU A 137 13.78 9.04 -12.78
CA LEU A 137 12.54 9.61 -13.32
C LEU A 137 11.72 10.35 -12.25
N TYR A 138 11.60 9.77 -11.06
CA TYR A 138 11.01 10.42 -9.88
C TYR A 138 11.52 9.76 -8.59
N ILE A 139 11.44 10.48 -7.47
CA ILE A 139 11.58 9.96 -6.11
C ILE A 139 10.33 10.39 -5.36
N SER A 140 9.68 9.44 -4.68
CA SER A 140 8.38 9.62 -4.00
C SER A 140 8.53 9.66 -2.50
#